data_AF-A0A5C7BAH5-F1
#
_entry.id   AF-A0A5C7BAH5-F1
#
_cell.length_a   1.000
_cell.length_b   1.000
_cell.length_c   1.000
_cell.angle_alpha   90.00
_cell.angle_beta   90.00
_cell.angle_gamma   90.00
#
_symmetry.space_group_name_H-M   'P 1'
#
loop_
_entity.id
_entity.type
_entity.pdbx_description
1 polymer ?
#
loop_
_entity_poly.entity_id
_entity_poly.type
_entity_poly.pdbx_seq_one_letter_code
_entity_poly.pdbx_strand_id
1 'polypeptide(L)'
;MKWTHTVKPTPLSECYTLLLHYKKGEGAKVYVVSPKPLQLAKGKTRLPHVYSHAEQRLCLYYPNDDEWNSSMLYIKTLIPWACEWLMHYEIWVGTGEWKGGGIEHNENPDENEKSE
;
A
#
# COMPACT_ATOMS: atom_id res chain seq x y z
N MET A 1 -2.70 -10.60 13.85
CA MET A 1 -4.11 -10.20 13.62
C MET A 1 -4.31 -9.94 12.14
N LYS A 2 -5.37 -10.47 11.54
CA LYS A 2 -5.78 -10.14 10.16
C LYS A 2 -7.16 -9.52 10.20
N TRP A 3 -7.34 -8.42 9.49
CA TRP A 3 -8.61 -7.71 9.39
C TRP A 3 -8.83 -7.30 7.94
N THR A 4 -10.04 -7.51 7.43
CA THR A 4 -10.39 -7.21 6.05
C THR A 4 -11.54 -6.23 6.03
N HIS A 5 -11.48 -5.24 5.14
CA HIS A 5 -12.53 -4.25 5.01
C HIS A 5 -12.59 -3.64 3.61
N THR A 6 -13.79 -3.30 3.17
CA THR A 6 -14.01 -2.63 1.90
C THR A 6 -14.05 -1.12 2.12
N VAL A 7 -13.23 -0.40 1.35
CA VAL A 7 -13.17 1.06 1.36
C VAL A 7 -13.57 1.61 0.01
N LYS A 8 -14.07 2.85 0.02
CA LYS A 8 -14.31 3.66 -1.16
C LYS A 8 -13.63 5.03 -0.95
N PRO A 9 -12.41 5.25 -1.48
CA PRO A 9 -11.59 6.42 -1.13
C PRO A 9 -12.30 7.76 -1.31
N THR A 10 -13.06 7.90 -2.41
CA THR A 10 -13.91 9.05 -2.68
C THR A 10 -15.30 8.57 -3.14
N PRO A 11 -16.33 9.44 -3.16
CA PRO A 11 -17.64 9.06 -3.69
C PRO A 11 -17.63 8.53 -5.13
N LEU A 12 -16.61 8.90 -5.93
CA LEU A 12 -16.45 8.50 -7.34
C LEU A 12 -15.48 7.32 -7.53
N SER A 13 -14.72 6.95 -6.50
CA SER A 13 -13.75 5.86 -6.57
C SER A 13 -14.41 4.50 -6.71
N GLU A 14 -13.64 3.52 -7.16
CA GLU A 14 -14.05 2.12 -7.07
C GLU A 14 -14.04 1.62 -5.61
N CYS A 15 -14.66 0.46 -5.39
CA CYS A 15 -14.60 -0.22 -4.10
C CYS A 15 -13.37 -1.15 -4.05
N TYR A 16 -12.58 -1.03 -2.98
CA TYR A 16 -11.38 -1.84 -2.76
C TYR A 16 -11.50 -2.60 -1.46
N THR A 17 -11.18 -3.89 -1.47
CA THR A 17 -11.04 -4.67 -0.25
C THR A 17 -9.59 -4.66 0.19
N LEU A 18 -9.34 -4.11 1.37
CA LEU A 18 -8.04 -4.08 2.03
C LEU A 18 -7.92 -5.24 3.02
N LEU A 19 -6.73 -5.83 3.09
CA LEU A 19 -6.31 -6.70 4.18
C LEU A 19 -5.26 -5.96 5.00
N LEU A 20 -5.54 -5.75 6.29
CA LEU A 20 -4.56 -5.32 7.29
C LEU A 20 -4.06 -6.55 8.04
N HIS A 21 -2.75 -6.80 7.97
CA HIS A 21 -2.07 -7.87 8.68
C HIS A 21 -1.08 -7.28 9.67
N TYR A 22 -1.41 -7.34 10.96
CA TYR A 22 -0.50 -6.97 12.02
C TYR A 22 0.19 -8.21 12.61
N LYS A 23 1.52 -8.15 12.72
CA LYS A 23 2.33 -9.14 13.42
C LYS A 23 3.30 -8.42 14.37
N LYS A 24 3.29 -8.84 15.64
CA LYS A 24 4.19 -8.29 16.67
C LYS A 24 5.64 -8.46 16.21
N GLY A 25 6.43 -7.40 16.25
CA GLY A 25 7.82 -7.36 15.76
C GLY A 25 7.96 -7.02 14.27
N GLU A 26 6.92 -7.17 13.45
CA GLU A 26 6.96 -6.85 12.01
C GLU A 26 6.09 -5.64 11.62
N GLY A 27 5.29 -5.12 12.54
CA GLY A 27 4.38 -4.00 12.29
C GLY A 27 3.10 -4.40 11.58
N ALA A 28 2.48 -3.43 10.90
CA ALA A 28 1.21 -3.59 10.20
C ALA A 28 1.41 -3.48 8.68
N LYS A 29 1.00 -4.51 7.96
CA LYS A 29 1.09 -4.57 6.49
C LYS A 29 -0.30 -4.43 5.90
N VAL A 30 -0.46 -3.57 4.89
CA VAL A 30 -1.74 -3.35 4.21
C VAL A 30 -1.63 -3.82 2.76
N TYR A 31 -2.62 -4.58 2.33
CA TYR A 31 -2.69 -5.16 0.98
C TYR A 31 -4.02 -4.81 0.34
N VAL A 32 -4.01 -4.58 -0.97
CA VAL A 32 -5.25 -4.62 -1.76
C VAL A 32 -5.50 -6.06 -2.18
N VAL A 33 -6.59 -6.66 -1.70
CA VAL A 33 -6.96 -8.05 -2.01
C VAL A 33 -8.12 -8.15 -3.01
N SER A 34 -8.84 -7.05 -3.24
CA SER A 34 -9.80 -6.92 -4.34
C SER A 34 -9.89 -5.46 -4.80
N PRO A 35 -9.88 -5.17 -6.12
CA PRO A 35 -9.56 -6.10 -7.20
C PRO A 35 -8.09 -6.56 -7.15
N LYS A 36 -7.83 -7.77 -7.64
CA LYS A 36 -6.48 -8.36 -7.73
C LYS A 36 -6.38 -9.22 -9.00
N PRO A 37 -5.48 -8.90 -9.96
CA PRO A 37 -4.54 -7.78 -9.92
C PRO A 37 -5.24 -6.41 -10.07
N LEU A 38 -4.60 -5.37 -9.52
CA LEU A 38 -4.88 -3.98 -9.80
C LEU A 38 -4.45 -3.68 -11.23
N GLN A 39 -5.20 -2.80 -11.87
CA GLN A 39 -4.91 -2.37 -13.23
C GLN A 39 -3.61 -1.56 -13.26
N LEU A 40 -2.81 -1.77 -14.30
CA LEU A 40 -1.64 -0.95 -14.58
C LEU A 40 -2.02 0.19 -15.53
N ALA A 41 -1.44 1.37 -15.31
CA ALA A 41 -1.52 2.45 -16.28
C ALA A 41 -0.89 2.05 -17.62
N LYS A 42 -1.36 2.67 -18.71
CA LYS A 42 -0.90 2.32 -20.07
C LYS A 42 0.62 2.43 -20.19
N GLY A 43 1.26 1.35 -20.64
CA GLY A 43 2.71 1.27 -20.83
C GLY A 43 3.53 1.10 -19.54
N LYS A 44 2.87 0.92 -18.39
CA LYS A 44 3.55 0.59 -17.11
C LYS A 44 3.53 -0.91 -16.87
N THR A 45 4.59 -1.40 -16.23
CA THR A 45 4.80 -2.83 -15.95
C THR A 45 4.69 -3.16 -14.46
N ARG A 46 4.57 -2.14 -13.59
CA ARG A 46 4.55 -2.30 -12.14
C ARG A 46 3.71 -1.22 -11.46
N LEU A 47 3.15 -1.55 -10.30
CA LEU A 47 2.47 -0.60 -9.43
C LEU A 47 3.50 0.36 -8.79
N PRO A 48 3.17 1.65 -8.67
CA PRO A 48 4.00 2.62 -7.94
C PRO A 48 3.83 2.43 -6.42
N HIS A 49 4.85 2.79 -5.62
CA HIS A 49 4.79 2.81 -4.14
C HIS A 49 4.15 1.58 -3.49
N VAL A 50 4.63 0.40 -3.88
CA VAL A 50 4.33 -0.87 -3.24
C VAL A 50 5.61 -1.53 -2.75
N TYR A 51 5.54 -2.19 -1.60
CA TYR A 51 6.60 -3.10 -1.15
C TYR A 51 6.64 -4.39 -1.97
N SER A 52 5.50 -4.80 -2.52
CA SER A 52 5.41 -5.97 -3.40
C SER A 52 4.31 -5.76 -4.44
N HIS A 53 4.69 -5.81 -5.72
CA HIS A 53 3.73 -5.72 -6.81
C HIS A 53 2.81 -6.94 -6.88
N ALA A 54 3.37 -8.14 -6.77
CA ALA A 54 2.61 -9.39 -6.84
C ALA A 54 1.62 -9.55 -5.68
N GLU A 55 2.02 -9.15 -4.47
CA GLU A 55 1.12 -9.21 -3.31
C GLU A 55 0.17 -8.01 -3.24
N GLN A 56 0.49 -6.90 -3.91
CA GLN A 56 -0.15 -5.58 -3.79
C GLN A 56 -0.04 -5.01 -2.37
N ARG A 57 1.14 -5.17 -1.77
CA ARG A 57 1.47 -4.64 -0.44
C ARG A 57 1.79 -3.16 -0.57
N LEU A 58 0.94 -2.31 -0.02
CA LEU A 58 1.09 -0.86 -0.12
C LEU A 58 2.27 -0.37 0.71
N CYS A 59 3.01 0.61 0.18
CA CYS A 59 3.98 1.37 0.96
C CYS A 59 3.29 2.58 1.58
N LEU A 60 2.79 2.43 2.81
CA LEU A 60 2.06 3.49 3.52
C LEU A 60 2.88 4.23 4.57
N TYR A 61 3.96 3.62 5.06
CA TYR A 61 4.86 4.18 6.05
C TYR A 61 6.18 3.43 6.03
N TYR A 62 7.26 4.07 6.44
CA TYR A 62 8.55 3.43 6.66
C TYR A 62 8.67 2.90 8.08
N PRO A 63 8.87 1.58 8.29
CA PRO A 63 9.02 1.02 9.62
C PRO A 63 10.19 1.60 10.43
N ASN A 64 11.19 2.16 9.75
CA ASN A 64 12.42 2.66 10.36
C ASN A 64 12.41 4.18 10.61
N ASP A 65 11.42 4.93 10.11
CA ASP A 65 11.40 6.41 10.16
C ASP A 65 10.44 6.96 11.24
N ASP A 66 10.06 6.16 12.24
CA ASP A 66 9.14 6.51 13.33
C ASP A 66 7.75 7.05 12.91
N GLU A 67 7.41 6.99 11.62
CA GLU A 67 6.14 7.48 11.06
C GLU A 67 4.92 6.77 11.62
N TRP A 68 5.09 5.50 11.99
CA TRP A 68 4.03 4.69 12.57
C TRP A 68 4.54 3.72 13.63
N ASN A 69 3.81 3.60 14.74
CA ASN A 69 4.05 2.57 15.74
C ASN A 69 2.74 1.93 16.22
N SER A 70 2.86 0.78 16.90
CA SER A 70 1.71 -0.03 17.30
C SER A 70 0.74 0.61 18.31
N SER A 71 1.08 1.76 18.90
CA SER A 71 0.14 2.51 19.76
C SER A 71 -0.84 3.40 18.96
N MET A 72 -0.56 3.64 17.67
CA MET A 72 -1.38 4.49 16.82
C MET A 72 -2.60 3.72 16.29
N LEU A 73 -3.76 4.38 16.30
CA LEU A 73 -5.00 3.79 15.79
C LEU A 73 -4.96 3.66 14.27
N TYR A 74 -5.18 2.44 13.76
CA TYR A 74 -5.22 2.18 12.31
C TYR A 74 -6.23 3.05 11.57
N ILE A 75 -7.38 3.35 12.19
CA ILE A 75 -8.42 4.21 11.62
C ILE A 75 -8.01 5.68 11.48
N LYS A 76 -6.95 6.11 12.18
CA LYS A 76 -6.37 7.46 12.08
C LYS A 76 -5.10 7.51 11.24
N THR A 77 -4.57 6.35 10.83
CA THR A 77 -3.31 6.25 10.07
C THR A 77 -3.47 5.36 8.84
N LEU A 78 -3.29 4.05 8.98
CA LEU A 78 -3.17 3.10 7.87
C LEU A 78 -4.38 3.06 6.94
N ILE A 79 -5.59 3.20 7.48
CA ILE A 79 -6.80 3.19 6.67
C ILE A 79 -6.94 4.48 5.86
N PRO A 80 -6.85 5.69 6.47
CA PRO A 80 -6.75 6.94 5.70
C PRO A 80 -5.62 6.95 4.67
N TRP A 81 -4.40 6.53 5.04
CA TRP A 81 -3.25 6.49 4.11
C TRP A 81 -3.47 5.51 2.96
N ALA A 82 -4.10 4.36 3.21
CA ALA A 82 -4.48 3.44 2.14
C ALA A 82 -5.50 4.07 1.18
N CYS A 83 -6.48 4.81 1.70
CA CYS A 83 -7.43 5.55 0.86
C CYS A 83 -6.73 6.65 0.03
N GLU A 84 -5.79 7.38 0.61
CA GLU A 84 -4.99 8.38 -0.11
C GLU A 84 -4.17 7.74 -1.22
N TRP A 85 -3.47 6.64 -0.93
CA TRP A 85 -2.74 5.86 -1.94
C TRP A 85 -3.67 5.41 -3.07
N LEU A 86 -4.86 4.89 -2.74
CA LEU A 86 -5.86 4.44 -3.73
C LEU A 86 -6.37 5.60 -4.62
N MET A 87 -6.56 6.79 -4.04
CA MET A 87 -6.91 7.99 -4.80
C MET A 87 -5.83 8.34 -5.83
N HIS A 88 -4.56 8.34 -5.40
CA HIS A 88 -3.43 8.58 -6.30
C HIS A 88 -3.25 7.47 -7.34
N TYR A 89 -3.53 6.23 -6.97
CA TYR A 89 -3.56 5.10 -7.89
C TYR A 89 -4.59 5.28 -9.00
N GLU A 90 -5.81 5.71 -8.68
CA GLU A 90 -6.86 5.94 -9.70
C GLU A 90 -6.43 7.02 -10.71
N ILE A 91 -5.84 8.11 -10.22
CA ILE A 91 -5.25 9.17 -11.07
C ILE A 91 -4.11 8.61 -11.91
N TRP A 92 -3.24 7.80 -11.32
CA TRP A 92 -2.10 7.19 -12.01
C TRP A 92 -2.55 6.22 -13.10
N VAL A 93 -3.59 5.41 -12.89
CA VAL A 93 -4.15 4.53 -13.92
C VAL A 93 -4.61 5.33 -15.14
N GLY A 94 -5.25 6.48 -14.93
CA GLY A 94 -5.76 7.33 -16.00
C GLY A 94 -4.68 8.15 -16.72
N THR A 95 -3.64 8.59 -16.01
CA THR A 95 -2.66 9.58 -16.51
C THR A 95 -1.28 8.98 -16.79
N GLY A 96 -0.93 7.87 -16.15
CA GLY A 96 0.42 7.29 -16.13
C GLY A 96 1.42 8.03 -15.24
N GLU A 97 1.01 9.10 -14.56
CA GLU A 97 1.85 9.92 -13.69
C GLU A 97 1.47 9.74 -12.22
N TRP A 98 2.45 9.40 -11.37
CA TRP A 98 2.21 9.22 -9.94
C TRP A 98 2.21 10.57 -9.22
N LYS A 99 1.21 10.78 -8.35
CA LYS A 99 1.04 12.04 -7.61
C LYS A 99 1.08 11.87 -6.08
N GLY A 100 1.26 10.64 -5.59
CA GLY A 100 1.05 10.28 -4.18
C GLY A 100 2.27 10.36 -3.28
N GLY A 101 3.25 11.21 -3.59
CA GLY A 101 4.49 11.33 -2.81
C GLY A 101 5.18 9.97 -2.57
N GLY A 102 5.97 9.90 -1.49
CA GLY A 102 6.68 8.69 -1.07
C GLY A 102 7.98 8.43 -1.86
N ILE A 103 8.66 7.35 -1.51
CA ILE A 103 9.91 6.92 -2.16
C ILE A 103 9.64 5.67 -3.01
N GLU A 104 10.21 5.64 -4.22
CA GLU A 104 10.11 4.49 -5.11
C GLU A 104 10.92 3.31 -4.57
N HIS A 105 10.27 2.15 -4.42
CA HIS A 105 10.94 0.93 -4.01
C HIS A 105 11.29 0.11 -5.25
N ASN A 106 12.56 0.05 -5.61
CA ASN A 106 13.06 -1.02 -6.47
C ASN A 106 13.02 -2.31 -5.63
N GLU A 107 12.34 -3.35 -6.09
CA GLU A 107 12.45 -4.69 -5.50
C GLU A 107 13.92 -5.13 -5.66
N ASN A 108 14.76 -4.89 -4.65
CA ASN A 108 16.07 -5.52 -4.56
C ASN A 108 15.85 -6.95 -4.06
N PRO A 109 16.31 -7.99 -4.79
CA PRO A 109 16.24 -9.38 -4.32
C PRO A 109 17.04 -9.65 -3.03
N ASP A 110 17.92 -8.73 -2.62
CA ASP A 110 19.01 -8.97 -1.67
C ASP A 110 18.82 -8.37 -0.27
N GLU A 111 17.59 -8.11 0.19
CA GLU A 111 17.33 -7.76 1.61
C GLU A 111 16.94 -8.95 2.49
N ASN A 112 17.14 -10.19 2.00
CA ASN A 112 16.94 -11.42 2.80
C ASN A 112 18.24 -12.02 3.36
N GLU A 113 19.39 -11.37 3.19
CA GLU A 113 20.67 -11.75 3.81
C GLU A 113 21.28 -10.56 4.54
N LYS A 114 20.83 -10.32 5.77
CA LYS A 114 21.68 -9.82 6.88
C LYS A 114 20.89 -9.77 8.19
N SER A 115 20.77 -10.95 8.78
CA SER A 115 20.79 -11.09 10.23
C SER A 115 21.76 -12.23 10.54
N GLU A 116 23.05 -11.90 10.59
CA GLU A 116 24.04 -12.66 11.35
C GLU A 116 23.76 -12.53 12.85
#